data_AF-A0A183L1B1-F1
#
_entry.id   AF-A0A183L1B1-F1
#
_cell.length_a   1.000
_cell.length_b   1.000
_cell.length_c   1.000
_cell.angle_alpha   90.00
_cell.angle_beta   90.00
_cell.angle_gamma   90.00
#
_symmetry.space_group_name_H-M   'P 1'
#
loop_
_entity.id
_entity.type
_entity.pdbx_description
1 polymer ?
#
loop_
_entity_poly.entity_id
_entity_poly.type
_entity_poly.pdbx_seq_one_letter_code
_entity_poly.pdbx_strand_id
1 'polypeptide(L)'
;MPLFGKPKSPRELIQTVNENIIILSNCAKTDKERKKAVEDIARALTALRELLTDKSDTRLTGKERDSELSNSERARINEIITDVTHEIINLNLLPLLVNNLDAIEFESSKHIVDLFGHIMRRQVGSYNPAAQYLLANSQILISILQGYSKPDTAIHYGAVSLIARFLKC
;
A
#
# COMPACT_ATOMS: atom_id res chain seq x y z
N MET A 1 -33.91 6.28 -2.40
CA MET A 1 -33.09 5.10 -1.99
C MET A 1 -31.66 5.38 -2.40
N PRO A 2 -30.65 5.34 -1.51
CA PRO A 2 -29.27 5.57 -1.90
C PRO A 2 -28.75 4.37 -2.69
N LEU A 3 -28.25 4.63 -3.90
CA LEU A 3 -27.54 3.67 -4.74
C LEU A 3 -26.19 3.34 -4.10
N PHE A 4 -26.14 2.29 -3.29
CA PHE A 4 -24.87 1.68 -2.92
C PHE A 4 -24.27 1.06 -4.18
N GLY A 5 -23.25 1.72 -4.73
CA GLY A 5 -22.43 1.17 -5.80
C GLY A 5 -21.85 -0.18 -5.38
N LYS A 6 -21.64 -1.06 -6.36
CA LYS A 6 -21.05 -2.39 -6.13
C LYS A 6 -19.76 -2.27 -5.30
N PRO A 7 -19.49 -3.19 -4.37
CA PRO A 7 -18.24 -3.18 -3.61
C PRO A 7 -17.08 -3.27 -4.60
N LYS A 8 -16.13 -2.34 -4.49
CA LYS A 8 -14.94 -2.30 -5.35
C LYS A 8 -14.08 -3.53 -5.09
N SER A 9 -13.60 -4.14 -6.16
CA SER A 9 -12.58 -5.18 -6.10
C SER A 9 -11.23 -4.62 -5.61
N PRO A 10 -10.32 -5.46 -5.07
CA PRO A 10 -8.99 -5.01 -4.66
C PRO A 10 -8.20 -4.29 -5.77
N ARG A 11 -8.34 -4.74 -7.01
CA ARG A 11 -7.69 -4.12 -8.17
C ARG A 11 -8.25 -2.73 -8.45
N GLU A 12 -9.57 -2.57 -8.44
CA GLU A 12 -10.23 -1.26 -8.61
C GLU A 12 -9.89 -0.27 -7.50
N LEU A 13 -9.65 -0.75 -6.27
CA LEU A 13 -9.17 0.08 -5.17
C LEU A 13 -7.75 0.61 -5.47
N ILE A 14 -6.84 -0.24 -5.96
CA ILE A 14 -5.49 0.17 -6.35
C ILE A 14 -5.51 1.13 -7.55
N GLN A 15 -6.37 0.88 -8.54
CA GLN A 15 -6.58 1.81 -9.66
C GLN A 15 -7.08 3.18 -9.17
N THR A 16 -8.03 3.19 -8.23
CA THR A 16 -8.51 4.43 -7.60
C THR A 16 -7.36 5.17 -6.91
N VAL A 17 -6.49 4.47 -6.18
CA VAL A 17 -5.31 5.08 -5.53
C VAL A 17 -4.36 5.68 -6.57
N ASN A 18 -4.07 4.95 -7.65
CA ASN A 18 -3.19 5.41 -8.73
C ASN A 18 -3.73 6.69 -9.42
N GLU A 19 -5.00 6.69 -9.82
CA GLU A 19 -5.63 7.83 -10.49
C GLU A 19 -5.57 9.11 -9.62
N ASN A 20 -5.84 8.97 -8.33
CA ASN A 20 -5.83 10.10 -7.40
C ASN A 20 -4.41 10.57 -7.07
N ILE A 21 -3.42 9.68 -7.01
CA ILE A 21 -2.01 10.09 -6.85
C ILE A 21 -1.52 10.87 -8.06
N ILE A 22 -1.94 10.49 -9.27
CA ILE A 22 -1.62 11.26 -10.48
C ILE A 22 -2.20 12.68 -10.37
N ILE A 23 -3.42 12.84 -9.86
CA ILE A 23 -4.03 14.15 -9.59
C ILE A 23 -3.20 14.94 -8.56
N LEU A 24 -2.74 14.30 -7.47
CA LEU A 24 -1.90 14.95 -6.45
C LEU A 24 -0.54 15.40 -7.00
N SER A 25 0.06 14.60 -7.87
CA SER A 25 1.35 14.91 -8.48
C SER A 25 1.28 16.06 -9.50
N ASN A 26 0.08 16.38 -10.00
CA ASN A 26 -0.11 17.41 -11.02
C ASN A 26 -0.31 18.79 -10.39
N CYS A 27 0.70 19.65 -10.51
CA CYS A 27 0.67 21.01 -9.95
C CYS A 27 -0.41 21.90 -10.58
N ALA A 28 -0.90 21.59 -11.79
CA ALA A 28 -1.95 22.34 -12.47
C ALA A 28 -3.37 22.13 -11.88
N LYS A 29 -3.54 21.17 -10.96
CA LYS A 29 -4.82 20.89 -10.32
C LYS A 29 -5.18 21.90 -9.23
N THR A 30 -6.47 22.13 -9.02
CA THR A 30 -6.95 23.05 -7.98
C THR A 30 -6.77 22.46 -6.58
N ASP A 31 -6.69 23.32 -5.56
CA ASP A 31 -6.62 22.89 -4.16
C ASP A 31 -7.81 21.98 -3.77
N LYS A 32 -8.99 22.29 -4.31
CA LYS A 32 -10.21 21.51 -4.12
C LYS A 32 -10.11 20.10 -4.71
N GLU A 33 -9.56 19.96 -5.92
CA GLU A 33 -9.33 18.64 -6.54
C GLU A 33 -8.28 17.84 -5.78
N ARG A 34 -7.20 18.48 -5.32
CA ARG A 34 -6.17 17.81 -4.51
C ARG A 34 -6.73 17.30 -3.19
N LYS A 35 -7.48 18.12 -2.45
CA LYS A 35 -8.15 17.67 -1.21
C LYS A 35 -9.07 16.49 -1.43
N LYS A 36 -9.90 16.55 -2.49
CA LYS A 36 -10.75 15.42 -2.86
C LYS A 36 -9.95 14.15 -3.19
N ALA A 37 -8.83 14.30 -3.90
CA ALA A 37 -7.96 13.17 -4.22
C ALA A 37 -7.35 12.53 -2.96
N VAL A 38 -6.92 13.33 -1.99
CA VAL A 38 -6.45 12.82 -0.68
C VAL A 38 -7.56 12.02 0.02
N GLU A 39 -8.79 12.54 0.10
CA GLU A 39 -9.92 11.85 0.71
C GLU A 39 -10.30 10.55 -0.01
N ASP A 40 -10.22 10.52 -1.35
CA ASP A 40 -10.51 9.34 -2.15
C ASP A 40 -9.40 8.27 -1.98
N ILE A 41 -8.13 8.67 -1.85
CA ILE A 41 -7.02 7.77 -1.51
C ILE A 41 -7.23 7.16 -0.12
N ALA A 42 -7.53 7.99 0.88
CA ALA A 42 -7.75 7.54 2.25
C ALA A 42 -8.87 6.50 2.31
N ARG A 43 -10.01 6.77 1.66
CA ARG A 43 -11.13 5.82 1.59
C ARG A 43 -10.77 4.52 0.88
N ALA A 44 -10.02 4.58 -0.21
CA ALA A 44 -9.60 3.38 -0.95
C ALA A 44 -8.63 2.51 -0.14
N LEU A 45 -7.67 3.14 0.56
CA LEU A 45 -6.71 2.44 1.41
C LEU A 45 -7.38 1.81 2.64
N THR A 46 -8.35 2.49 3.26
CA THR A 46 -9.14 1.95 4.37
C THR A 46 -9.95 0.74 3.93
N ALA A 47 -10.65 0.84 2.79
CA ALA A 47 -11.40 -0.29 2.24
C ALA A 47 -10.47 -1.48 1.92
N LEU A 48 -9.28 -1.22 1.37
CA LEU A 48 -8.30 -2.27 1.09
C LEU A 48 -7.77 -2.90 2.38
N ARG A 49 -7.53 -2.10 3.43
CA ARG A 49 -7.14 -2.59 4.74
C ARG A 49 -8.22 -3.50 5.33
N GLU A 50 -9.49 -3.14 5.24
CA GLU A 50 -10.60 -3.97 5.72
C GLU A 50 -10.70 -5.32 5.00
N LEU A 51 -10.26 -5.39 3.73
CA LEU A 51 -10.18 -6.66 2.99
C LEU A 51 -8.99 -7.52 3.43
N LEU A 52 -7.91 -6.90 3.92
CA LEU A 52 -6.68 -7.55 4.35
C LEU A 52 -6.63 -7.84 5.86
N THR A 53 -7.52 -7.23 6.65
CA THR A 53 -7.59 -7.38 8.11
C THR A 53 -8.85 -8.17 8.47
N ASP A 54 -8.75 -9.08 9.43
CA ASP A 54 -9.93 -9.75 9.96
C ASP A 54 -10.88 -8.71 10.57
N LYS A 55 -12.19 -8.90 10.40
CA LYS A 55 -13.23 -8.08 11.06
C LYS A 55 -13.20 -8.24 12.58
N SER A 56 -12.44 -9.19 13.12
CA SER A 56 -12.50 -9.63 14.50
C SER A 56 -11.51 -8.98 15.48
N ASP A 57 -10.35 -8.42 15.09
CA ASP A 57 -9.51 -7.78 16.14
C ASP A 57 -8.46 -6.77 15.66
N THR A 58 -8.61 -5.53 16.15
CA THR A 58 -7.71 -4.40 15.94
C THR A 58 -6.47 -4.44 16.85
N ARG A 59 -6.20 -5.54 17.58
CA ARG A 59 -5.24 -5.54 18.70
C ARG A 59 -3.99 -6.42 18.59
N LEU A 60 -3.77 -7.17 17.52
CA LEU A 60 -2.62 -8.10 17.46
C LEU A 60 -1.49 -7.63 16.52
N THR A 61 -0.33 -7.32 17.11
CA THR A 61 0.94 -7.06 16.41
C THR A 61 1.83 -8.29 16.46
N GLY A 62 2.39 -8.72 15.33
CA GLY A 62 3.40 -9.78 15.27
C GLY A 62 2.85 -11.21 15.12
N LYS A 63 3.70 -12.19 15.48
CA LYS A 63 3.66 -13.64 15.19
C LYS A 63 2.36 -14.39 15.60
N GLU A 64 1.46 -13.72 16.32
CA GLU A 64 0.20 -14.25 16.84
C GLU A 64 -0.98 -14.10 15.84
N ARG A 65 -0.84 -13.29 14.78
CA ARG A 65 -1.86 -13.18 13.70
C ARG A 65 -1.99 -14.47 12.86
N ASP A 66 -0.93 -15.26 12.76
CA ASP A 66 -0.92 -16.45 11.90
C ASP A 66 -1.59 -17.66 12.57
N SER A 67 -1.79 -17.68 13.88
CA SER A 67 -2.32 -18.86 14.61
C SER A 67 -3.84 -18.96 14.64
N GLU A 68 -4.58 -17.87 14.44
CA GLU A 68 -6.06 -17.86 14.65
C GLU A 68 -6.90 -17.76 13.38
N LEU A 69 -6.33 -17.38 12.23
CA LEU A 69 -7.09 -17.34 10.97
C LEU A 69 -7.49 -18.75 10.52
N SER A 70 -8.64 -18.92 9.89
CA SER A 70 -8.96 -20.17 9.18
C SER A 70 -8.08 -20.32 7.94
N ASN A 71 -7.82 -21.56 7.51
CA ASN A 71 -7.09 -21.82 6.26
C ASN A 71 -7.76 -21.18 5.04
N SER A 72 -9.10 -21.06 5.06
CA SER A 72 -9.88 -20.40 4.02
C SER A 72 -9.64 -18.88 3.97
N GLU A 73 -9.47 -18.25 5.13
CA GLU A 73 -9.22 -16.80 5.22
C GLU A 73 -7.79 -16.46 4.80
N ARG A 74 -6.81 -17.26 5.23
CA ARG A 74 -5.43 -17.14 4.75
C ARG A 74 -5.35 -17.29 3.22
N ALA A 75 -6.08 -18.25 2.65
CA ALA A 75 -6.14 -18.41 1.18
C ALA A 75 -6.70 -17.15 0.50
N ARG A 76 -7.85 -16.64 0.98
CA ARG A 76 -8.46 -15.40 0.45
C ARG A 76 -7.52 -14.20 0.53
N ILE A 77 -6.91 -13.96 1.69
CA ILE A 77 -5.98 -12.83 1.89
C ILE A 77 -4.78 -12.96 0.93
N ASN A 78 -4.25 -14.18 0.76
CA ASN A 78 -3.14 -14.43 -0.16
C ASN A 78 -3.53 -14.14 -1.62
N GLU A 79 -4.75 -14.47 -2.04
CA GLU A 79 -5.26 -14.13 -3.37
C GLU A 79 -5.36 -12.61 -3.55
N ILE A 80 -5.93 -11.90 -2.56
CA ILE A 80 -6.02 -10.43 -2.58
C ILE A 80 -4.63 -9.78 -2.68
N ILE A 81 -3.66 -10.23 -1.86
CA ILE A 81 -2.28 -9.72 -1.90
C ILE A 81 -1.65 -9.98 -3.28
N THR A 82 -1.91 -11.14 -3.86
CA THR A 82 -1.38 -11.50 -5.19
C THR A 82 -1.93 -10.55 -6.25
N ASP A 83 -3.25 -10.36 -6.29
CA ASP A 83 -3.91 -9.44 -7.22
C ASP A 83 -3.42 -7.99 -7.07
N VAL A 84 -3.33 -7.51 -5.83
CA VAL A 84 -2.84 -6.16 -5.53
C VAL A 84 -1.39 -5.99 -5.94
N THR A 85 -0.54 -6.99 -5.69
CA THR A 85 0.88 -6.94 -6.08
C THR A 85 1.02 -6.85 -7.60
N HIS A 86 0.27 -7.67 -8.35
CA HIS A 86 0.26 -7.61 -9.81
C HIS A 86 -0.19 -6.23 -10.31
N GLU A 87 -1.27 -5.67 -9.76
CA GLU A 87 -1.79 -4.37 -10.19
C GLU A 87 -0.81 -3.23 -9.87
N ILE A 88 -0.19 -3.23 -8.69
CA ILE A 88 0.83 -2.25 -8.29
C ILE A 88 2.01 -2.25 -9.26
N ILE A 89 2.49 -3.44 -9.64
CA ILE A 89 3.61 -3.60 -10.57
C ILE A 89 3.19 -3.11 -11.97
N ASN A 90 2.01 -3.50 -12.44
CA ASN A 90 1.48 -3.11 -13.76
C ASN A 90 1.33 -1.59 -13.90
N LEU A 91 0.85 -0.92 -12.85
CA LEU A 91 0.64 0.53 -12.83
C LEU A 91 1.92 1.32 -12.51
N ASN A 92 3.02 0.65 -12.18
CA ASN A 92 4.23 1.29 -11.64
C ASN A 92 3.92 2.23 -10.46
N LEU A 93 3.10 1.76 -9.52
CA LEU A 93 2.54 2.61 -8.47
C LEU A 93 3.52 2.90 -7.32
N LEU A 94 4.49 2.01 -7.03
CA LEU A 94 5.39 2.20 -5.88
C LEU A 94 6.25 3.48 -5.95
N PRO A 95 6.90 3.82 -7.09
CA PRO A 95 7.59 5.11 -7.22
C PRO A 95 6.67 6.31 -6.99
N LEU A 96 5.44 6.25 -7.50
CA LEU A 96 4.46 7.34 -7.37
C LEU A 96 4.02 7.52 -5.91
N LEU A 97 3.77 6.43 -5.19
CA LEU A 97 3.43 6.45 -3.77
C LEU A 97 4.56 7.05 -2.93
N VAL A 98 5.80 6.61 -3.14
CA VAL A 98 6.96 7.08 -2.37
C VAL A 98 7.22 8.56 -2.62
N ASN A 99 7.12 9.03 -3.87
CA ASN A 99 7.39 10.43 -4.20
C ASN A 99 6.29 11.40 -3.72
N ASN A 100 5.06 10.91 -3.53
CA ASN A 100 3.93 11.72 -3.08
C ASN A 100 3.50 11.43 -1.64
N LEU A 101 4.30 10.67 -0.87
CA LEU A 101 3.95 10.25 0.48
C LEU A 101 3.70 11.45 1.42
N ASP A 102 4.41 12.55 1.22
CA ASP A 102 4.26 13.76 2.02
C ASP A 102 2.94 14.51 1.77
N ALA A 103 2.28 14.27 0.64
CA ALA A 103 0.97 14.84 0.32
C ALA A 103 -0.19 13.99 0.87
N ILE A 104 0.12 12.79 1.37
CA ILE A 104 -0.87 11.84 1.90
C ILE A 104 -0.95 12.03 3.41
N GLU A 105 -2.17 11.93 3.97
CA GLU A 105 -2.38 12.04 5.41
C GLU A 105 -1.59 10.97 6.19
N PHE A 106 -1.19 11.32 7.41
CA PHE A 106 -0.37 10.46 8.27
C PHE A 106 -0.99 9.07 8.50
N GLU A 107 -2.30 8.99 8.73
CA GLU A 107 -3.02 7.73 8.94
C GLU A 107 -3.06 6.88 7.65
N SER A 108 -3.31 7.52 6.51
CA SER A 108 -3.26 6.86 5.20
C SER A 108 -1.85 6.35 4.85
N SER A 109 -0.81 7.09 5.25
CA SER A 109 0.58 6.67 5.09
C SER A 109 0.90 5.40 5.88
N LYS A 110 0.30 5.20 7.05
CA LYS A 110 0.41 3.93 7.80
C LYS A 110 -0.17 2.77 7.00
N HIS A 111 -1.32 2.95 6.35
CA HIS A 111 -1.93 1.90 5.52
C HIS A 111 -1.06 1.54 4.31
N ILE A 112 -0.37 2.52 3.72
CA ILE A 112 0.60 2.29 2.64
C ILE A 112 1.76 1.44 3.16
N VAL A 113 2.36 1.79 4.30
CA VAL A 113 3.45 1.02 4.93
C VAL A 113 3.02 -0.42 5.20
N ASP A 114 1.83 -0.61 5.76
CA ASP A 114 1.28 -1.94 6.05
C ASP A 114 1.07 -2.73 4.74
N LEU A 115 0.52 -2.11 3.69
CA LEU A 115 0.35 -2.75 2.39
C LEU A 115 1.69 -3.17 1.77
N PHE A 116 2.69 -2.29 1.80
CA PHE A 116 4.07 -2.61 1.41
C PHE A 116 4.59 -3.81 2.19
N GLY A 117 4.32 -3.88 3.49
CA GLY A 117 4.63 -5.03 4.34
C GLY A 117 4.05 -6.36 3.82
N HIS A 118 2.77 -6.36 3.45
CA HIS A 118 2.09 -7.56 2.96
C HIS A 118 2.64 -8.02 1.61
N ILE A 119 2.78 -7.12 0.63
CA ILE A 119 3.28 -7.47 -0.71
C ILE A 119 4.74 -7.92 -0.68
N MET A 120 5.56 -7.31 0.20
CA MET A 120 6.99 -7.61 0.31
C MET A 120 7.28 -8.93 1.02
N ARG A 121 6.37 -9.41 1.88
CA ARG A 121 6.51 -10.72 2.54
C ARG A 121 6.00 -11.88 1.67
N ARG A 122 5.24 -11.59 0.61
CA ARG A 122 4.62 -12.63 -0.22
C ARG A 122 5.61 -13.22 -1.23
N GLN A 123 5.90 -14.50 -1.07
CA GLN A 123 6.65 -15.29 -2.05
C GLN A 123 5.70 -16.14 -2.90
N VAL A 124 6.05 -16.31 -4.17
CA VAL A 124 5.44 -17.22 -5.15
C VAL A 124 6.51 -18.26 -5.51
N GLY A 125 6.45 -19.43 -4.86
CA GLY A 125 7.54 -20.40 -4.93
C GLY A 125 8.81 -19.85 -4.26
N SER A 126 9.94 -19.89 -4.95
CA SER A 126 11.22 -19.32 -4.49
C SER A 126 11.39 -17.83 -4.84
N TYR A 127 10.37 -17.22 -5.45
CA TYR A 127 10.45 -15.89 -6.03
C TYR A 127 9.57 -14.89 -5.28
N ASN A 128 10.04 -13.65 -5.07
CA ASN A 128 9.23 -12.55 -4.56
C ASN A 128 9.04 -11.45 -5.63
N PRO A 129 7.83 -11.30 -6.20
CA PRO A 129 7.55 -10.33 -7.25
C PRO A 129 7.85 -8.88 -6.88
N ALA A 130 7.44 -8.44 -5.69
CA ALA A 130 7.67 -7.09 -5.22
C ALA A 130 9.17 -6.79 -5.02
N ALA A 131 9.93 -7.78 -4.54
CA ALA A 131 11.37 -7.64 -4.34
C ALA A 131 12.14 -7.51 -5.67
N GLN A 132 11.83 -8.32 -6.69
CA GLN A 132 12.45 -8.14 -8.01
C GLN A 132 12.06 -6.81 -8.63
N TYR A 133 10.81 -6.38 -8.46
CA TYR A 133 10.38 -5.08 -8.96
C TYR A 133 11.21 -3.94 -8.33
N LEU A 134 11.49 -3.99 -7.02
CA LEU A 134 12.38 -3.02 -6.37
C LEU A 134 13.84 -3.12 -6.84
N LEU A 135 14.35 -4.33 -7.05
CA LEU A 135 15.70 -4.53 -7.57
C LEU A 135 15.87 -3.97 -8.99
N ALA A 136 14.84 -4.12 -9.83
CA ALA A 136 14.79 -3.52 -11.16
C ALA A 136 14.65 -1.99 -11.13
N ASN A 137 14.08 -1.44 -10.06
CA ASN A 137 13.80 -0.02 -9.89
C ASN A 137 14.50 0.55 -8.65
N SER A 138 15.83 0.46 -8.62
CA SER A 138 16.66 0.89 -7.49
C SER A 138 16.50 2.37 -7.09
N GLN A 139 15.99 3.21 -8.00
CA GLN A 139 15.61 4.60 -7.73
C GLN A 139 14.58 4.72 -6.60
N ILE A 140 13.67 3.73 -6.45
CA ILE A 140 12.68 3.72 -5.36
C ILE A 140 13.39 3.72 -4.00
N LEU A 141 14.46 2.93 -3.87
CA LEU A 141 15.24 2.85 -2.63
C LEU A 141 15.95 4.18 -2.34
N ILE A 142 16.42 4.88 -3.37
CA ILE A 142 17.05 6.20 -3.25
C ILE A 142 16.00 7.23 -2.79
N SER A 143 14.80 7.25 -3.39
CA SER A 143 13.71 8.14 -2.95
C SER A 143 13.32 7.88 -1.49
N ILE A 144 13.25 6.61 -1.06
CA ILE A 144 12.98 6.26 0.34
C ILE A 144 14.07 6.81 1.27
N LEU A 145 15.35 6.70 0.88
CA LEU A 145 16.48 7.23 1.64
C LEU A 145 16.43 8.76 1.76
N GLN A 146 16.07 9.47 0.68
CA GLN A 146 15.89 10.92 0.69
C GLN A 146 14.73 11.37 1.59
N GLY A 147 13.69 10.54 1.72
CA GLY A 147 12.56 10.79 2.60
C GLY A 147 12.93 10.94 4.08
N TYR A 148 14.05 10.35 4.53
CA TYR A 148 14.52 10.52 5.92
C TYR A 148 14.95 11.95 6.26
N SER A 149 15.22 12.78 5.25
CA SER A 149 15.52 14.21 5.47
C SER A 149 14.30 15.03 5.87
N LYS A 150 13.08 14.46 5.82
CA LYS A 150 11.83 15.12 6.21
C LYS A 150 11.33 14.55 7.54
N PRO A 151 11.44 15.29 8.67
CA PRO A 151 11.19 14.74 10.00
C PRO A 151 9.75 14.22 10.19
N ASP A 152 8.76 14.87 9.55
CA ASP A 152 7.34 14.53 9.72
C ASP A 152 6.95 13.18 9.07
N THR A 153 7.66 12.78 8.01
CA THR A 153 7.38 11.54 7.25
C THR A 153 8.50 10.49 7.36
N ALA A 154 9.63 10.83 7.99
CA ALA A 154 10.79 9.96 8.16
C ALA A 154 10.45 8.60 8.80
N ILE A 155 9.47 8.54 9.70
CA ILE A 155 9.04 7.28 10.34
C ILE A 155 8.43 6.30 9.33
N HIS A 156 7.69 6.80 8.33
CA HIS A 156 7.07 5.96 7.31
C HIS A 156 8.11 5.43 6.32
N TYR A 157 9.03 6.29 5.87
CA TYR A 157 10.18 5.85 5.05
C TYR A 157 11.07 4.85 5.80
N GLY A 158 11.25 5.06 7.11
CA GLY A 158 11.86 4.13 8.06
C GLY A 158 11.29 2.72 7.99
N ALA A 159 9.96 2.63 8.15
CA ALA A 159 9.26 1.37 8.16
C ALA A 159 9.33 0.64 6.80
N VAL A 160 9.13 1.36 5.67
CA VAL A 160 9.25 0.76 4.33
C VAL A 160 10.66 0.23 4.08
N SER A 161 11.68 1.00 4.46
CA SER A 161 13.09 0.62 4.31
C SER A 161 13.43 -0.63 5.14
N LEU A 162 12.94 -0.71 6.38
CA LEU A 162 13.15 -1.86 7.25
C LEU A 162 12.49 -3.13 6.68
N ILE A 163 11.27 -3.00 6.14
CA ILE A 163 10.55 -4.11 5.49
C ILE A 163 11.33 -4.64 4.29
N ALA A 164 11.91 -3.76 3.47
CA ALA A 164 12.74 -4.15 2.34
C ALA A 164 14.04 -4.88 2.76
N ARG A 165 14.57 -4.58 3.95
CA ARG A 165 15.81 -5.19 4.47
C ARG A 165 15.62 -6.64 4.93
N PHE A 166 14.42 -7.03 5.34
CA PHE A 166 14.11 -8.39 5.79
C PHE A 166 14.04 -9.44 4.65
N LEU A 167 14.15 -9.03 3.38
CA LEU A 167 14.15 -9.92 2.21
C LEU A 167 15.49 -10.62 1.94
N LYS A 168 16.56 -10.27 2.67
CA LYS A 168 17.92 -10.79 2.45
C LYS A 168 18.37 -11.88 3.44
N CYS A 169 17.52 -12.34 4.36
CA CYS A 169 17.84 -13.42 5.29
C CYS A 169 16.97 -14.65 5.05
#